data_AF-A0A939B005-F1
#
_entry.id   AF-A0A939B005-F1
#
_cell.length_a   1.000
_cell.length_b   1.000
_cell.length_c   1.000
_cell.angle_alpha   90.00
_cell.angle_beta   90.00
_cell.angle_gamma   90.00
#
_symmetry.space_group_name_H-M   'P 1'
#
loop_
_entity.id
_entity.type
_entity.pdbx_description
1 polymer ?
#
loop_
_entity_poly.entity_id
_entity_poly.type
_entity_poly.pdbx_seq_one_letter_code
_entity_poly.pdbx_strand_id
1 'polypeptide(L)'
;VWMKRFKLPQTAFVSGWMAVRGARRRRGYERGFVLSDHADWPGLIQSVNDSGARQVYVTHGNSDGLARYLREVEGISAEPLEGDFSRERNDGGDAPGEPGASRGNQGDSSEES
;
A
#
# COMPACT_ATOMS: atom_id res chain seq x y z
N VAL A 1 -10.47 -9.01 30.58
CA VAL A 1 -10.11 -9.04 29.14
C VAL A 1 -11.33 -8.71 28.29
N TRP A 2 -11.36 -7.54 27.67
CA TRP A 2 -12.52 -6.97 26.95
C TRP A 2 -13.01 -7.84 25.78
N MET A 3 -12.11 -8.54 25.09
CA MET A 3 -12.42 -9.42 23.96
C MET A 3 -13.36 -10.58 24.29
N LYS A 4 -13.46 -11.03 25.55
CA LYS A 4 -14.35 -12.14 25.94
C LYS A 4 -15.85 -11.83 25.76
N ARG A 5 -16.21 -10.57 25.48
CA ARG A 5 -17.59 -10.14 25.23
C ARG A 5 -18.09 -10.44 23.81
N PHE A 6 -17.20 -10.74 22.87
CA PHE A 6 -17.56 -11.02 21.49
C PHE A 6 -17.59 -12.54 21.25
N LYS A 7 -18.71 -13.05 20.74
CA LYS A 7 -18.92 -14.51 20.58
C LYS A 7 -18.04 -15.14 19.49
N LEU A 8 -17.74 -14.41 18.42
CA LEU A 8 -16.97 -14.88 17.26
C LEU A 8 -16.14 -13.72 16.67
N PRO A 9 -15.00 -13.35 17.28
CA PRO A 9 -14.15 -12.29 16.74
C PRO A 9 -13.51 -12.73 15.43
N GLN A 10 -13.44 -11.81 14.46
CA GLN A 10 -12.73 -12.01 13.20
C GLN A 10 -11.49 -11.13 13.10
N THR A 11 -10.49 -11.62 12.38
CA THR A 11 -9.26 -10.89 12.08
C THR A 11 -9.39 -10.10 10.78
N ALA A 12 -8.85 -8.89 10.77
CA ALA A 12 -8.77 -8.07 9.57
C ALA A 12 -7.44 -7.34 9.46
N PHE A 13 -7.03 -7.06 8.23
CA PHE A 13 -5.86 -6.25 7.92
C PHE A 13 -6.24 -5.01 7.12
N VAL A 14 -5.66 -3.88 7.48
CA VAL A 14 -5.98 -2.57 6.92
C VAL A 14 -4.71 -1.97 6.36
N SER A 15 -4.64 -1.80 5.03
CA SER A 15 -3.46 -1.28 4.33
C SER A 15 -3.78 -0.93 2.88
N GLY A 16 -3.12 0.06 2.30
CA GLY A 16 -3.25 0.40 0.87
C GLY A 16 -2.90 -0.79 -0.04
N TRP A 17 -1.97 -1.64 0.39
CA TRP A 17 -1.63 -2.88 -0.32
C TRP A 17 -2.79 -3.87 -0.43
N MET A 18 -3.86 -3.73 0.36
CA MET A 18 -5.06 -4.54 0.19
C MET A 18 -5.79 -4.30 -1.14
N ALA A 19 -5.47 -3.20 -1.85
CA ALA A 19 -5.90 -2.99 -3.24
C ALA A 19 -5.19 -3.94 -4.22
N VAL A 20 -3.98 -4.42 -3.89
CA VAL A 20 -3.19 -5.29 -4.74
C VAL A 20 -3.58 -6.75 -4.52
N ARG A 21 -4.12 -7.40 -5.57
CA ARG A 21 -4.60 -8.80 -5.53
C ARG A 21 -3.58 -9.77 -4.94
N GLY A 22 -2.30 -9.62 -5.27
CA GLY A 22 -1.22 -10.47 -4.79
C GLY A 22 -0.90 -10.28 -3.31
N ALA A 23 -0.98 -9.06 -2.78
CA ALA A 23 -0.78 -8.79 -1.36
C ALA A 23 -1.98 -9.27 -0.54
N ARG A 24 -3.21 -9.09 -1.04
CA ARG A 24 -4.43 -9.55 -0.38
C ARG A 24 -4.48 -11.08 -0.22
N ARG A 25 -4.00 -11.84 -1.21
CA ARG A 25 -4.01 -13.32 -1.18
C ARG A 25 -3.02 -13.92 -0.18
N ARG A 26 -1.89 -13.26 0.09
CA ARG A 26 -0.76 -13.84 0.82
C ARG A 26 -0.89 -13.87 2.35
N ARG A 27 -1.92 -13.26 2.95
CA ARG A 27 -1.87 -12.91 4.38
C ARG A 27 -2.83 -13.63 5.34
N GLY A 28 -3.61 -14.62 4.90
CA GLY A 28 -4.37 -15.50 5.81
C GLY A 28 -5.41 -14.81 6.74
N TYR A 29 -5.69 -13.52 6.56
CA TYR A 29 -6.72 -12.80 7.30
C TYR A 29 -8.11 -13.10 6.74
N GLU A 30 -9.13 -13.07 7.60
CA GLU A 30 -10.52 -13.30 7.18
C GLU A 30 -11.08 -12.11 6.39
N ARG A 31 -10.61 -10.88 6.70
CA ARG A 31 -10.99 -9.66 5.98
C ARG A 31 -9.78 -8.76 5.69
N GLY A 32 -9.89 -8.00 4.59
CA GLY A 32 -8.92 -6.99 4.21
C GLY A 32 -9.63 -5.71 3.80
N PHE A 33 -9.13 -4.57 4.28
CA PHE A 33 -9.66 -3.24 3.96
C PHE A 33 -8.56 -2.40 3.32
N VAL A 34 -8.91 -1.74 2.21
CA VAL A 34 -8.01 -0.79 1.55
C VAL A 34 -8.09 0.53 2.31
N LEU A 35 -6.97 0.98 2.84
CA LEU A 35 -6.83 2.30 3.45
C LEU A 35 -5.39 2.79 3.26
N SER A 36 -5.25 3.94 2.62
CA SER A 36 -3.99 4.67 2.47
C SER A 36 -4.23 6.15 2.66
N ASP A 37 -3.14 6.87 2.92
CA ASP A 37 -3.02 8.32 2.87
C ASP A 37 -2.85 8.86 1.44
N HIS A 38 -2.50 8.00 0.47
CA HIS A 38 -2.41 8.37 -0.93
C HIS A 38 -3.77 8.48 -1.63
N ALA A 39 -3.90 9.50 -2.48
CA ALA A 39 -5.01 9.64 -3.42
C ALA A 39 -4.92 8.63 -4.57
N ASP A 40 -6.07 8.17 -5.04
CA ASP A 40 -6.17 7.41 -6.28
C ASP A 40 -6.10 8.33 -7.50
N TRP A 41 -6.11 7.73 -8.71
CA TRP A 41 -5.96 8.49 -9.95
C TRP A 41 -7.04 9.58 -10.14
N PRO A 42 -8.35 9.30 -10.01
CA PRO A 42 -9.36 10.35 -10.08
C PRO A 42 -9.16 11.43 -9.01
N GLY A 43 -8.82 11.05 -7.77
CA GLY A 43 -8.55 11.99 -6.69
C GLY A 43 -7.36 12.91 -6.97
N LEU A 44 -6.30 12.40 -7.61
CA LEU A 44 -5.15 13.20 -8.04
C LEU A 44 -5.54 14.24 -9.09
N ILE A 45 -6.26 13.84 -10.14
CA ILE A 45 -6.72 14.76 -11.19
C ILE A 45 -7.65 15.83 -10.61
N GLN A 46 -8.60 15.42 -9.77
CA GLN A 46 -9.51 16.35 -9.10
C GLN A 46 -8.73 17.35 -8.24
N SER A 47 -7.74 16.89 -7.47
CA SER A 47 -6.93 17.77 -6.62
C SER A 47 -6.14 18.80 -7.43
N VAL A 48 -5.59 18.40 -8.58
CA VAL A 48 -4.91 19.32 -9.49
C VAL A 48 -5.88 20.35 -10.05
N ASN A 49 -7.05 19.92 -10.51
CA ASN A 49 -8.07 20.82 -11.07
C ASN A 49 -8.60 21.82 -10.03
N ASP A 50 -8.91 21.34 -8.82
CA ASP A 50 -9.39 22.18 -7.71
C ASP A 50 -8.34 23.19 -7.23
N SER A 51 -7.05 22.88 -7.42
CA SER A 51 -5.97 23.81 -7.07
C SER A 51 -5.92 25.06 -7.98
N GLY A 52 -6.43 24.97 -9.20
CA GLY A 52 -6.31 26.03 -10.21
C GLY A 52 -4.86 26.31 -10.65
N ALA A 53 -3.94 25.37 -10.42
CA ALA A 53 -2.53 25.53 -10.77
C ALA A 53 -2.34 25.65 -12.29
N ARG A 54 -1.52 26.64 -12.71
CA ARG A 54 -1.12 26.82 -14.12
C ARG A 54 0.08 25.97 -14.51
N GLN A 55 0.88 25.59 -13.52
CA GLN A 55 2.06 24.74 -13.65
C GLN A 55 2.06 23.74 -12.50
N VAL A 56 2.25 22.45 -12.82
CA VAL A 56 2.34 21.36 -11.85
C VAL A 56 3.71 20.69 -11.96
N TYR A 57 4.38 20.48 -10.83
CA TYR A 57 5.59 19.67 -10.77
C TYR A 57 5.25 18.35 -10.07
N VAL A 58 5.44 17.24 -10.78
CA VAL A 58 5.08 15.91 -10.28
C VAL A 58 6.32 15.23 -9.72
N THR A 59 6.19 14.62 -8.55
CA THR A 59 7.27 13.85 -7.94
C THR A 59 6.73 12.57 -7.32
N HIS A 60 7.63 11.62 -7.07
CA HIS A 60 7.34 10.24 -6.67
C HIS A 60 6.42 9.48 -7.66
N GLY A 61 6.28 8.16 -7.47
CA GLY A 61 5.38 7.33 -8.26
C GLY A 61 5.63 7.39 -9.78
N ASN A 62 4.55 7.28 -10.58
CA ASN A 62 4.63 7.39 -12.04
C ASN A 62 4.55 8.86 -12.49
N SER A 63 5.60 9.63 -12.17
CA SER A 63 5.66 11.07 -12.44
C SER A 63 5.52 11.40 -13.93
N ASP A 64 6.22 10.66 -14.80
CA ASP A 64 6.14 10.86 -16.26
C ASP A 64 4.72 10.62 -16.80
N GLY A 65 4.06 9.57 -16.32
CA GLY A 65 2.70 9.23 -16.73
C GLY A 65 1.69 10.31 -16.34
N LEU A 66 1.75 10.80 -15.10
CA LEU A 66 0.86 11.85 -14.64
C LEU A 66 1.15 13.19 -15.32
N ALA A 67 2.42 13.59 -15.41
CA ALA A 67 2.79 14.83 -16.11
C ALA A 67 2.34 14.82 -17.58
N ARG A 68 2.50 13.68 -18.26
CA ARG A 68 2.01 13.52 -19.64
C ARG A 68 0.49 13.65 -19.72
N TYR A 69 -0.25 12.97 -18.84
CA TYR A 69 -1.71 13.04 -18.83
C TYR A 69 -2.23 14.47 -18.58
N LEU A 70 -1.66 15.18 -17.61
CA LEU A 70 -2.04 16.56 -17.32
C LEU A 70 -1.83 17.47 -18.53
N ARG A 71 -0.74 17.29 -19.28
CA ARG A 71 -0.49 18.06 -20.51
C ARG A 71 -1.43 17.68 -21.66
N GLU A 72 -1.57 16.38 -21.93
CA GLU A 72 -2.24 15.87 -23.14
C GLU A 72 -3.76 15.84 -23.01
N VAL A 73 -4.29 15.61 -21.80
CA VAL A 73 -5.72 15.39 -21.55
C VAL A 73 -6.35 16.57 -20.81
N GLU A 74 -5.73 17.04 -19.73
CA GLU A 74 -6.28 18.17 -18.93
C GLU A 74 -5.86 19.55 -19.49
N GLY A 75 -4.86 19.60 -20.38
CA GLY A 75 -4.34 20.86 -20.93
C GLY A 75 -3.57 21.72 -19.93
N ILE A 76 -3.08 21.12 -18.84
CA ILE A 76 -2.34 21.79 -17.76
C ILE A 76 -0.84 21.59 -17.99
N SER A 77 -0.06 22.67 -17.90
CA SER A 77 1.40 22.58 -17.97
C SER A 77 1.93 21.78 -16.78
N ALA A 78 2.64 20.69 -17.05
CA ALA A 78 3.12 19.80 -16.00
C ALA A 78 4.46 19.16 -16.39
N GLU A 79 5.37 18.98 -15.42
CA GLU A 79 6.68 18.35 -15.63
C GLU A 79 7.07 17.49 -14.42
N PRO A 80 7.78 16.36 -14.62
CA PRO A 80 8.43 15.66 -13.52
C PRO A 80 9.47 16.57 -12.84
N LEU A 81 9.52 16.55 -11.51
CA LEU A 81 10.51 17.29 -10.75
C LEU A 81 11.85 16.52 -10.76
N GLU A 82 12.88 17.11 -11.36
CA GLU A 82 14.25 16.58 -11.34
C GLU A 82 14.94 16.94 -10.01
N GLY A 83 15.62 15.99 -9.37
CA GLY A 83 16.37 16.21 -8.12
C GLY A 83 16.33 15.01 -7.16
N ASP A 84 16.74 15.22 -5.90
CA ASP A 84 16.79 14.16 -4.88
C ASP A 84 15.44 13.46 -4.65
N PHE A 85 14.33 14.12 -4.99
CA PHE A 85 12.96 13.58 -4.88
C PHE A 85 12.60 12.56 -5.97
N SER A 86 13.26 12.57 -7.14
CA SER A 86 13.00 11.58 -8.20
C SER A 86 13.60 10.21 -7.91
N ARG A 87 14.47 10.11 -6.89
CA ARG A 87 15.22 8.89 -6.53
C ARG A 87 14.58 8.03 -5.45
N GLU A 88 13.46 8.44 -4.84
CA GLU A 88 12.79 7.60 -3.85
C GLU A 88 12.04 6.43 -4.51
N ARG A 89 12.81 5.35 -4.67
CA ARG A 89 12.51 3.93 -4.92
C ARG A 89 11.59 3.56 -6.08
N ASN A 90 12.25 3.20 -7.19
CA ASN A 90 11.90 2.04 -8.00
C ASN A 90 12.47 0.73 -7.40
N ASP A 91 12.34 0.54 -6.08
CA ASP A 91 12.72 -0.73 -5.45
C ASP A 91 11.46 -1.58 -5.30
N GLY A 92 11.35 -2.55 -6.19
CA GLY A 92 10.32 -3.57 -6.11
C GLY A 92 10.35 -4.30 -4.76
N GLY A 93 9.20 -4.33 -4.10
CA GLY A 93 8.81 -5.41 -3.22
C GLY A 93 9.22 -5.28 -1.76
N ASP A 94 8.68 -4.29 -1.03
CA ASP A 94 8.48 -4.47 0.41
C ASP A 94 7.10 -5.08 0.67
N ALA A 95 7.04 -6.41 0.61
CA ALA A 95 5.97 -7.11 1.30
C ALA A 95 6.40 -7.22 2.77
N PRO A 96 5.62 -6.66 3.73
CA PRO A 96 6.03 -6.70 5.13
C PRO A 96 6.37 -8.12 5.58
N GLY A 97 7.55 -8.29 6.17
CA GLY A 97 8.11 -9.57 6.58
C GLY A 97 7.12 -10.47 7.33
N GLU A 98 7.25 -11.77 7.10
CA GLU A 98 6.49 -12.80 7.80
C GLU A 98 6.70 -12.68 9.32
N PRO A 99 5.65 -12.65 10.16
CA PRO A 99 5.84 -12.99 11.56
C PRO A 99 6.14 -14.50 11.60
N GLY A 100 7.39 -14.82 11.95
CA GLY A 100 7.89 -16.18 12.03
C GLY A 100 6.95 -17.10 12.81
N ALA A 101 6.45 -18.13 12.13
CA ALA A 101 5.82 -19.24 12.81
C ALA A 101 6.89 -19.96 13.65
N SER A 102 6.88 -19.71 14.96
CA SER A 102 7.64 -20.52 15.91
C SER A 102 7.14 -21.96 15.78
N ARG A 103 7.90 -22.82 15.11
CA ARG A 103 7.73 -24.27 15.18
C ARG A 103 7.96 -24.67 16.63
N GLY A 104 6.90 -25.14 17.29
CA GLY A 104 7.00 -25.79 18.58
C GLY A 104 7.90 -27.00 18.47
N ASN A 105 9.09 -26.92 19.04
CA ASN A 105 9.92 -28.06 19.37
C ASN A 105 9.30 -28.75 20.59
N GLN A 106 8.72 -29.93 20.40
CA GLN A 106 8.48 -30.88 21.48
C GLN A 106 9.15 -32.19 21.07
N GLY A 107 10.42 -32.31 21.43
CA GLY A 107 11.04 -33.58 21.72
C GLY A 107 11.45 -33.55 23.19
N ASP A 108 10.91 -34.47 23.99
CA ASP A 108 11.64 -35.19 25.04
C ASP A 108 10.77 -36.37 25.52
N SER A 109 11.01 -37.61 25.07
CA SER A 109 11.86 -38.67 25.68
C SER A 109 11.46 -39.08 27.10
N SER A 110 11.16 -40.38 27.27
CA SER A 110 11.48 -41.33 28.38
C SER A 110 10.37 -42.41 28.43
N GLU A 111 10.65 -43.61 27.92
CA GLU A 111 11.13 -44.79 28.68
C GLU A 111 10.03 -45.39 29.57
N GLU A 112 9.66 -46.65 29.31
CA GLU A 112 9.90 -47.77 30.25
C GLU A 112 9.12 -49.04 29.81
N SER A 113 9.89 -50.13 29.64
CA SER A 113 9.56 -51.57 29.67
C SER A 113 8.64 -52.21 28.61
#